data_AF-A0AA51L4H1-F1
#
_entry.id   AF-A0AA51L4H1-F1
#
_cell.length_a   1.000
_cell.length_b   1.000
_cell.length_c   1.000
_cell.angle_alpha   90.00
_cell.angle_beta   90.00
_cell.angle_gamma   90.00
#
_symmetry.space_group_name_H-M   'P 1'
#
loop_
_entity.id
_entity.type
_entity.pdbx_description
1 polymer ?
#
loop_
_entity_poly.entity_id
_entity_poly.type
_entity_poly.pdbx_seq_one_letter_code
_entity_poly.pdbx_strand_id
1 'polypeptide(L)'
;MKNDYKDNDDLQLYDSVVESLGINHKEKKISFYILKVIESIYKSETSFTYKVRKGILEFSGVVYADIPYFIEFDEWNEFYRSAILKSSSLIDQLPERSKLNKNLTHIYLGIDVGNEFSKKDIVCEEYNLSVEDQDYILHDDFDWLYEE
;
A
#
# COMPACT_ATOMS: atom_id res chain seq x y z
N MET A 1 5.02 -19.70 17.95
CA MET A 1 3.96 -18.67 17.96
C MET A 1 3.78 -18.22 16.51
N LYS A 2 2.59 -18.34 15.94
CA LYS A 2 2.28 -17.67 14.67
C LYS A 2 2.25 -16.17 15.00
N ASN A 3 3.24 -15.41 14.55
CA ASN A 3 3.12 -13.95 14.59
C ASN A 3 1.91 -13.61 13.72
N ASP A 4 0.86 -13.03 14.31
CA ASP A 4 -0.28 -12.54 13.56
C ASP A 4 0.12 -11.20 12.93
N TYR A 5 1.02 -11.27 11.94
CA TYR A 5 1.53 -10.12 11.19
C TYR A 5 0.43 -9.32 10.51
N LYS A 6 -0.79 -9.85 10.48
CA LYS A 6 -1.95 -9.22 9.90
C LYS A 6 -2.32 -7.94 10.64
N ASP A 7 -1.93 -7.74 11.89
CA ASP A 7 -2.22 -6.49 12.61
C ASP A 7 -1.04 -5.50 12.59
N ASN A 8 0.03 -5.80 11.83
CA ASN A 8 1.16 -4.91 11.68
C ASN A 8 0.86 -3.74 10.73
N ASP A 9 1.64 -2.66 10.92
CA ASP A 9 1.80 -1.59 9.94
C ASP A 9 3.28 -1.24 9.75
N ASP A 10 4.07 -2.23 9.29
CA ASP A 10 5.52 -2.13 9.16
C ASP A 10 5.96 -1.06 8.13
N LEU A 11 5.10 -0.75 7.14
CA LEU A 11 5.32 0.28 6.13
C LEU A 11 4.72 1.63 6.52
N GLN A 12 4.10 1.74 7.70
CA GLN A 12 3.46 2.95 8.22
C GLN A 12 2.33 3.47 7.32
N LEU A 13 1.58 2.61 6.64
CA LEU A 13 0.58 2.98 5.63
C LEU A 13 -0.82 3.15 6.18
N TYR A 14 -1.07 2.92 7.48
CA TYR A 14 -2.40 2.99 8.07
C TYR A 14 -3.17 4.27 7.66
N ASP A 15 -4.43 4.08 7.25
CA ASP A 15 -5.38 5.07 6.70
C ASP A 15 -4.90 5.83 5.45
N SER A 16 -3.76 5.44 4.86
CA SER A 16 -3.27 6.07 3.64
C SER A 16 -4.07 5.58 2.43
N VAL A 17 -4.42 6.50 1.54
CA VAL A 17 -5.32 6.23 0.42
C VAL A 17 -4.53 5.89 -0.84
N VAL A 18 -5.02 4.96 -1.65
CA VAL A 18 -4.49 4.66 -2.98
C VAL A 18 -5.15 5.56 -4.03
N GLU A 19 -4.39 6.49 -4.61
CA GLU A 19 -4.85 7.31 -5.74
C GLU A 19 -4.82 6.55 -7.06
N SER A 20 -3.74 5.79 -7.30
CA SER A 20 -3.62 4.95 -8.49
C SER A 20 -2.62 3.82 -8.34
N LEU A 21 -2.77 2.81 -9.20
CA LEU A 21 -1.89 1.64 -9.27
C LEU A 21 -1.23 1.57 -10.65
N GLY A 22 0.09 1.53 -10.67
CA GLY A 22 0.90 1.32 -11.87
C GLY A 22 1.58 -0.05 -11.86
N ILE A 23 1.49 -0.79 -12.96
CA ILE A 23 2.19 -2.07 -13.15
C ILE A 23 3.05 -1.98 -14.41
N ASN A 24 4.36 -2.14 -14.26
CA ASN A 24 5.31 -2.21 -15.38
C ASN A 24 5.93 -3.61 -15.45
N HIS A 25 5.40 -4.45 -16.34
CA HIS A 25 5.90 -5.82 -16.53
C HIS A 25 7.32 -5.90 -17.09
N LYS A 26 7.72 -4.92 -17.92
CA LYS A 26 9.05 -4.89 -18.53
C LYS A 26 10.13 -4.64 -17.48
N GLU A 27 9.87 -3.69 -16.59
CA GLU A 27 10.78 -3.33 -15.50
C GLU A 27 10.57 -4.17 -14.24
N LYS A 28 9.52 -5.02 -14.22
CA LYS A 28 9.10 -5.83 -13.06
C LYS A 28 8.88 -4.95 -11.83
N LYS A 29 8.05 -3.92 -12.02
CA LYS A 29 7.79 -2.89 -11.04
C LYS A 29 6.30 -2.70 -10.81
N ILE A 30 5.94 -2.47 -9.54
CA ILE A 30 4.58 -2.12 -9.11
C ILE A 30 4.69 -0.85 -8.28
N SER A 31 3.83 0.13 -8.54
CA SER A 31 3.80 1.41 -7.84
C SER A 31 2.38 1.73 -7.40
N PHE A 32 2.19 1.99 -6.11
CA PHE A 32 0.99 2.61 -5.58
C PHE A 32 1.29 4.09 -5.41
N TYR A 33 0.53 4.94 -6.08
CA TYR A 33 0.51 6.38 -5.82
C TYR A 33 -0.50 6.62 -4.72
N ILE A 34 -0.09 7.29 -3.66
CA ILE A 34 -0.84 7.34 -2.40
C ILE A 34 -0.95 8.75 -1.85
N LEU A 35 -2.03 9.00 -1.11
CA LEU A 35 -2.12 10.08 -0.14
C LEU A 35 -1.75 9.51 1.22
N LYS A 36 -0.49 9.73 1.60
CA LYS A 36 0.09 9.25 2.85
C LYS A 36 -0.44 10.08 4.01
N VAL A 37 -1.12 9.45 4.97
CA VAL A 37 -1.53 10.12 6.22
C VAL A 37 -0.32 10.51 7.04
N ILE A 38 -0.30 11.77 7.47
CA ILE A 38 0.73 12.35 8.35
C ILE A 38 0.19 12.51 9.76
N GLU A 39 -1.03 13.05 9.90
CA GLU A 39 -1.73 13.18 11.18
C GLU A 39 -3.24 13.35 10.99
N SER A 40 -4.02 13.01 12.01
CA SER A 40 -5.44 13.34 12.08
C SER A 40 -5.63 14.77 12.59
N ILE A 41 -6.50 15.53 11.93
CA ILE A 41 -6.92 16.87 12.34
C ILE A 41 -8.37 16.80 12.83
N TYR A 42 -8.56 17.04 14.13
CA TYR A 42 -9.88 17.02 14.74
C TYR A 42 -10.56 18.39 14.62
N LYS A 43 -11.78 18.41 14.05
CA LYS A 43 -12.66 19.59 14.00
C LYS A 43 -13.60 19.64 15.21
N SER A 44 -13.96 18.47 15.75
CA SER A 44 -14.73 18.30 16.99
C SER A 44 -14.47 16.90 17.60
N GLU A 45 -15.11 16.57 18.73
CA GLU A 45 -14.96 15.25 19.38
C GLU A 45 -15.34 14.07 18.48
N THR A 46 -16.23 14.29 17.51
CA THR A 46 -16.75 13.26 16.60
C THR A 46 -16.42 13.51 15.12
N SER A 47 -15.64 14.54 14.80
CA SER A 47 -15.32 14.91 13.41
C SER A 47 -13.84 15.18 13.28
N PHE A 48 -13.21 14.48 12.36
CA PHE A 48 -11.82 14.67 12.00
C PHE A 48 -11.64 14.52 10.49
N THR A 49 -10.48 14.92 10.02
CA THR A 49 -9.96 14.75 8.64
C THR A 49 -8.49 14.38 8.76
N TYR A 50 -7.81 14.07 7.66
CA TYR A 50 -6.39 13.76 7.66
C TYR A 50 -5.58 14.87 7.00
N LYS A 51 -4.43 15.19 7.58
CA LYS A 51 -3.35 15.82 6.84
C LYS A 51 -2.60 14.73 6.08
N VAL A 52 -2.46 14.91 4.77
CA VAL A 52 -1.83 13.93 3.88
C VAL A 52 -0.71 14.57 3.07
N ARG A 53 0.20 13.73 2.58
CA ARG A 53 1.22 14.10 1.58
C ARG A 53 1.13 13.12 0.42
N LYS A 54 1.38 13.60 -0.80
CA LYS A 54 1.51 12.70 -1.95
C LYS A 54 2.73 11.81 -1.78
N GLY A 55 2.60 10.55 -2.15
CA GLY A 55 3.66 9.57 -2.03
C GLY A 55 3.57 8.47 -3.05
N ILE A 56 4.64 7.68 -3.12
CA ILE A 56 4.75 6.51 -3.98
C ILE A 56 5.31 5.38 -3.14
N LEU A 57 4.54 4.30 -3.01
CA LEU A 57 5.02 3.02 -2.53
C LEU A 57 5.38 2.16 -3.75
N GLU A 58 6.66 1.89 -3.91
CA GLU A 58 7.21 1.23 -5.08
C GLU A 58 7.88 -0.10 -4.72
N PHE A 59 7.65 -1.11 -5.56
CA PHE A 59 8.25 -2.43 -5.48
C PHE A 59 9.03 -2.70 -6.76
N SER A 60 10.31 -3.06 -6.62
CA SER A 60 11.24 -3.29 -7.73
C SER A 60 11.76 -4.72 -7.74
N GLY A 61 12.01 -5.27 -8.94
CA GLY A 61 12.42 -6.66 -9.09
C GLY A 61 11.31 -7.65 -8.71
N VAL A 62 10.05 -7.28 -8.92
CA VAL A 62 8.87 -8.10 -8.57
C VAL A 62 8.93 -9.45 -9.29
N VAL A 63 8.80 -10.53 -8.52
CA VAL A 63 8.78 -11.91 -9.02
C VAL A 63 7.43 -12.59 -8.85
N TYR A 64 6.60 -12.07 -7.94
CA TYR A 64 5.23 -12.49 -7.71
C TYR A 64 4.42 -11.32 -7.14
N ALA A 65 3.17 -11.20 -7.56
CA ALA A 65 2.20 -10.32 -6.93
C ALA A 65 0.78 -10.83 -7.20
N ASP A 66 -0.10 -10.83 -6.19
CA ASP A 66 -1.54 -11.12 -6.37
C ASP A 66 -2.39 -9.85 -6.25
N ILE A 67 -2.39 -9.03 -7.30
CA ILE A 67 -3.15 -7.77 -7.29
C ILE A 67 -4.35 -7.84 -8.23
N PRO A 68 -5.46 -8.54 -7.87
CA PRO A 68 -6.74 -8.26 -8.50
C PRO A 68 -7.15 -6.85 -8.08
N TYR A 69 -7.40 -5.98 -9.05
CA TYR A 69 -7.84 -4.61 -8.81
C TYR A 69 -9.36 -4.54 -8.92
N PHE A 70 -9.99 -4.06 -7.86
CA PHE A 70 -11.42 -3.79 -7.76
C PHE A 70 -11.56 -2.40 -7.13
N ILE A 71 -12.52 -1.62 -7.62
CA ILE A 71 -12.88 -0.31 -7.10
C ILE A 71 -14.36 -0.36 -6.80
N GLU A 72 -14.73 -0.03 -5.56
CA GLU A 72 -16.10 0.26 -5.22
C GLU A 72 -16.48 1.66 -5.71
N PHE A 73 -17.73 1.83 -6.15
CA PHE A 73 -18.22 3.12 -6.62
C PHE A 73 -18.26 4.11 -5.45
N ASP A 74 -17.71 5.30 -5.65
CA ASP A 74 -17.65 6.39 -4.66
C ASP A 74 -16.90 6.06 -3.36
N GLU A 75 -15.95 5.10 -3.36
CA GLU A 75 -15.09 4.85 -2.20
C GLU A 75 -13.60 4.81 -2.57
N TRP A 76 -12.79 5.32 -1.64
CA TRP A 76 -11.33 5.26 -1.73
C TRP A 76 -10.83 3.91 -1.22
N ASN A 77 -9.81 3.37 -1.89
CA ASN A 77 -9.11 2.20 -1.39
C ASN A 77 -8.08 2.64 -0.33
N GLU A 78 -8.16 2.10 0.87
CA GLU A 78 -7.38 2.53 2.03
C GLU A 78 -6.47 1.42 2.54
N PHE A 79 -5.23 1.75 2.87
CA PHE A 79 -4.35 0.81 3.53
C PHE A 79 -4.71 0.68 5.01
N TYR A 80 -5.03 -0.54 5.43
CA TYR A 80 -5.33 -0.83 6.83
C TYR A 80 -4.19 -1.58 7.51
N ARG A 81 -3.45 -2.41 6.77
CA ARG A 81 -2.40 -3.29 7.33
C ARG A 81 -1.23 -3.40 6.38
N SER A 82 -0.01 -3.47 6.92
CA SER A 82 1.19 -3.70 6.13
C SER A 82 2.23 -4.51 6.92
N ALA A 83 2.84 -5.51 6.29
CA ALA A 83 3.83 -6.35 6.98
C ALA A 83 4.99 -6.76 6.08
N ILE A 84 6.19 -6.78 6.65
CA ILE A 84 7.41 -7.31 6.03
C ILE A 84 7.69 -8.67 6.64
N LEU A 85 7.55 -9.73 5.84
CA LEU A 85 7.60 -11.10 6.35
C LEU A 85 9.04 -11.61 6.38
N LYS A 86 9.56 -11.85 7.59
CA LYS A 86 10.90 -12.44 7.83
C LYS A 86 11.03 -13.89 7.37
N SER A 87 9.91 -14.59 7.20
CA SER A 87 9.83 -15.95 6.68
C SER A 87 8.58 -16.07 5.81
N SER A 88 8.72 -16.66 4.62
CA SER A 88 7.63 -16.71 3.64
C SER A 88 7.60 -18.05 2.91
N SER A 89 6.55 -18.84 3.17
CA SER A 89 6.27 -20.04 2.38
C SER A 89 5.95 -19.73 0.92
N LEU A 90 5.52 -18.49 0.63
CA LEU A 90 5.27 -18.04 -0.73
C LEU A 90 6.59 -17.94 -1.51
N ILE A 91 7.64 -17.37 -0.91
CA ILE A 91 9.00 -17.36 -1.48
C ILE A 91 9.47 -18.79 -1.73
N ASP A 92 9.29 -19.70 -0.76
CA ASP A 92 9.73 -21.09 -0.89
C ASP A 92 9.11 -21.80 -2.10
N GLN A 93 7.86 -21.48 -2.42
CA GLN A 93 7.10 -22.06 -3.54
C GLN A 93 7.44 -21.47 -4.91
N LEU A 94 8.18 -20.35 -4.97
CA LEU A 94 8.56 -19.75 -6.24
C LEU A 94 9.56 -20.65 -7.00
N PRO A 95 9.49 -20.70 -8.35
CA PRO A 95 10.48 -21.42 -9.16
C PRO A 95 11.90 -20.97 -8.86
N GLU A 96 12.87 -21.90 -8.80
CA GLU A 96 14.29 -21.59 -8.49
C GLU A 96 14.87 -20.47 -9.37
N ARG A 97 14.54 -20.45 -10.67
CA ARG A 97 14.96 -19.39 -11.60
C ARG A 97 14.52 -17.98 -11.18
N SER A 98 13.41 -17.87 -10.45
CA SER A 98 12.86 -16.61 -9.96
C SER A 98 13.54 -16.14 -8.67
N LYS A 99 14.28 -17.03 -7.99
CA LYS A 99 15.00 -16.78 -6.73
C LYS A 99 16.51 -16.64 -6.92
N LEU A 100 17.04 -17.21 -8.02
CA LEU A 100 18.47 -17.29 -8.28
C LEU A 100 19.14 -15.91 -8.25
N ASN A 101 20.15 -15.76 -7.39
CA ASN A 101 20.94 -14.54 -7.18
C ASN A 101 20.12 -13.30 -6.75
N LYS A 102 18.96 -13.50 -6.11
CA LYS A 102 18.10 -12.42 -5.62
C LYS A 102 17.93 -12.53 -4.11
N ASN A 103 17.89 -11.38 -3.44
CA ASN A 103 17.45 -11.30 -2.05
C ASN A 103 15.97 -10.87 -2.05
N LEU A 104 15.06 -11.83 -1.84
CA LEU A 104 13.63 -11.58 -1.97
C LEU A 104 13.01 -11.21 -0.62
N THR A 105 12.15 -10.20 -0.65
CA THR A 105 11.31 -9.76 0.45
C THR A 105 9.85 -10.07 0.12
N HIS A 106 9.11 -10.64 1.07
CA HIS A 106 7.67 -10.80 0.97
C HIS A 106 6.97 -9.72 1.78
N ILE A 107 6.14 -8.94 1.09
CA ILE A 107 5.37 -7.84 1.63
C ILE A 107 3.90 -8.21 1.53
N TYR A 108 3.21 -8.07 2.66
CA TYR A 108 1.76 -8.21 2.77
C TYR A 108 1.13 -6.82 2.89
N LEU A 109 0.07 -6.57 2.13
CA LEU A 109 -0.76 -5.38 2.21
C LEU A 109 -2.21 -5.78 2.46
N GLY A 110 -2.82 -5.20 3.46
CA GLY A 110 -4.25 -5.25 3.72
C GLY A 110 -4.89 -3.94 3.31
N ILE A 111 -5.73 -3.98 2.28
CA ILE A 111 -6.38 -2.82 1.70
C ILE A 111 -7.88 -2.97 1.93
N ASP A 112 -8.47 -1.99 2.60
CA ASP A 112 -9.91 -1.82 2.61
C ASP A 112 -10.34 -1.27 1.25
N VAL A 113 -11.25 -1.96 0.58
CA VAL A 113 -11.80 -1.54 -0.72
C VAL A 113 -13.30 -1.25 -0.60
N GLY A 114 -13.72 -0.83 0.59
CA GLY A 114 -15.09 -0.48 0.91
C GLY A 114 -15.83 -1.58 1.65
N ASN A 115 -16.75 -2.24 0.96
CA ASN A 115 -17.48 -3.38 1.52
C ASN A 115 -16.64 -4.66 1.64
N GLU A 116 -15.43 -4.69 1.10
CA GLU A 116 -14.54 -5.84 1.14
C GLU A 116 -13.13 -5.49 1.64
N PHE A 117 -12.55 -6.41 2.41
CA PHE A 117 -11.14 -6.33 2.80
C PHE A 117 -10.27 -7.18 1.86
N SER A 118 -9.39 -6.53 1.11
CA SER A 118 -8.49 -7.14 0.15
C SER A 118 -7.11 -7.42 0.74
N LYS A 119 -6.60 -8.62 0.53
CA LYS A 119 -5.25 -9.03 0.93
C LYS A 119 -4.39 -9.13 -0.31
N LYS A 120 -3.20 -8.54 -0.28
CA LYS A 120 -2.23 -8.54 -1.37
C LYS A 120 -0.88 -9.03 -0.84
N ASP A 121 -0.30 -9.97 -1.55
CA ASP A 121 1.04 -10.50 -1.35
C ASP A 121 1.91 -10.08 -2.54
N ILE A 122 3.01 -9.39 -2.24
CA ILE A 122 4.01 -8.97 -3.21
C ILE A 122 5.37 -9.55 -2.80
N VAL A 123 6.04 -10.21 -3.74
CA VAL A 123 7.43 -10.67 -3.56
C VAL A 123 8.32 -9.90 -4.53
N CYS A 124 9.26 -9.14 -3.97
CA CYS A 124 10.14 -8.25 -4.71
C CYS A 124 11.57 -8.28 -4.13
N GLU A 125 12.52 -7.68 -4.84
CA GLU A 125 13.89 -7.54 -4.34
C GLU A 125 13.99 -6.36 -3.38
N GLU A 126 13.36 -5.25 -3.77
CA GLU A 126 13.43 -3.99 -3.05
C GLU A 126 12.05 -3.33 -3.01
N TYR A 127 11.83 -2.52 -1.98
CA TYR A 127 10.69 -1.63 -1.89
C TYR A 127 11.14 -0.26 -1.37
N ASN A 128 10.41 0.78 -1.74
CA ASN A 128 10.67 2.14 -1.29
C ASN A 128 9.35 2.90 -1.09
N LEU A 129 9.27 3.67 -0.02
CA LEU A 129 8.20 4.64 0.20
C LEU A 129 8.81 6.04 0.12
N SER A 130 8.48 6.79 -0.93
CA SER A 130 8.81 8.21 -1.04
C SER A 130 7.58 9.05 -0.79
N VAL A 131 7.74 10.13 -0.02
CA VAL A 131 6.66 11.06 0.32
C VAL A 131 7.16 12.47 0.02
N GLU A 132 6.33 13.28 -0.63
CA GLU A 132 6.63 14.68 -0.93
C GLU A 132 6.60 15.54 0.35
N ASP A 133 7.14 16.76 0.29
CA ASP A 133 7.17 17.65 1.46
C ASP A 133 5.87 18.46 1.65
N GLN A 134 5.04 18.55 0.60
CA GLN A 134 3.84 19.39 0.61
C GLN A 134 2.66 18.70 1.29
N ASP A 135 2.10 19.38 2.29
CA ASP A 135 0.90 18.95 3.01
C ASP A 135 -0.38 19.32 2.26
N TYR A 136 -1.38 18.44 2.34
CA TYR A 136 -2.75 18.61 1.86
C TYR A 136 -3.73 18.15 2.95
N ILE A 137 -5.01 18.56 2.87
CA ILE A 137 -6.05 18.15 3.82
C ILE A 137 -7.05 17.23 3.11
N LEU A 138 -7.18 15.97 3.55
CA LEU A 138 -8.07 14.97 2.97
C LEU A 138 -9.54 15.32 3.18
N HIS A 139 -10.23 15.74 2.12
CA HIS A 139 -11.67 15.94 2.15
C HIS A 139 -12.40 14.68 1.65
N ASP A 140 -13.52 14.34 2.30
CA ASP A 140 -14.28 13.11 2.05
C ASP A 140 -14.98 13.11 0.68
N ASP A 141 -15.12 14.27 0.04
CA ASP A 141 -15.74 14.48 -1.26
C ASP A 141 -14.69 14.51 -2.38
N PHE A 142 -14.77 13.59 -3.34
CA PHE A 142 -13.88 13.41 -4.51
C PHE A 142 -13.54 14.66 -5.35
N ASP A 143 -14.14 15.82 -5.07
CA ASP A 143 -14.00 17.07 -5.82
C ASP A 143 -12.79 17.94 -5.41
N TRP A 144 -12.16 17.65 -4.28
CA TRP A 144 -11.12 18.47 -3.64
C TRP A 144 -9.73 18.51 -4.31
N LEU A 145 -9.41 17.60 -5.25
CA LEU A 145 -8.10 17.58 -5.93
C LEU A 145 -7.86 18.79 -6.86
N TYR A 146 -8.86 19.68 -6.99
CA TYR A 146 -8.83 20.88 -7.84
C TYR A 146 -9.27 22.18 -7.13
N GLU A 147 -9.45 22.19 -5.80
CA GLU A 147 -9.73 23.44 -5.08
C GLU A 147 -8.41 24.08 -4.61
N GLU A 148 -8.12 25.27 -5.16
CA GLU A 148 -6.92 26.11 -4.88
C GLU A 148 -6.86 26.66 -3.44
#